data_AF-A0A836ME77-F1
#
_entry.id   AF-A0A836ME77-F1
#
_cell.length_a   1.000
_cell.length_b   1.000
_cell.length_c   1.000
_cell.angle_alpha   90.00
_cell.angle_beta   90.00
_cell.angle_gamma   90.00
#
_symmetry.space_group_name_H-M   'P 1'
#
loop_
_entity.id
_entity.type
_entity.pdbx_description
1 polymer ?
#
loop_
_entity_poly.entity_id
_entity_poly.type
_entity_poly.pdbx_seq_one_letter_code
_entity_poly.pdbx_strand_id
1 'polypeptide(L)'
;MDEDMPYISIFEDDVILSEDAEYFLNDYSWISGSMIKQDNFIVRFETFLMPVISEKAQNIAPINGRNICILKSKHYGTAGYIISKNAINYLLRLIKSLEAEDIKPIDQIIFNQLLSDQNLFIYQLSPAICIQELQLNKEESSLYSQIEEDRAKRFITKPKEKMSILGKILKELDRYKNRDKRKKQRIEEIELENQKSIIPFE
;
A
#
# COMPACT_ATOMS: atom_id res chain seq x y z
N MET A 1 -12.28 23.48 -6.08
CA MET A 1 -13.06 22.45 -5.35
C MET A 1 -14.31 23.18 -4.92
N ASP A 2 -15.30 23.19 -5.81
CA ASP A 2 -16.48 24.07 -5.68
C ASP A 2 -17.64 23.40 -4.93
N GLU A 3 -17.47 22.14 -4.55
CA GLU A 3 -18.36 21.42 -3.63
C GLU A 3 -17.61 21.14 -2.33
N ASP A 4 -18.23 21.49 -1.20
CA ASP A 4 -17.69 21.25 0.15
C ASP A 4 -17.83 19.76 0.54
N MET A 5 -17.28 18.87 -0.28
CA MET A 5 -17.36 17.44 -0.07
C MET A 5 -16.45 17.02 1.10
N PRO A 6 -16.96 16.25 2.08
CA PRO A 6 -16.17 15.82 3.25
C PRO A 6 -15.08 14.79 2.88
N TYR A 7 -15.25 14.07 1.77
CA TYR A 7 -14.32 13.09 1.22
C TYR A 7 -14.47 13.01 -0.30
N ILE A 8 -13.43 12.50 -0.96
CA ILE A 8 -13.37 12.33 -2.41
C ILE A 8 -12.87 10.91 -2.71
N SER A 9 -13.55 10.20 -3.60
CA SER A 9 -13.03 8.96 -4.19
C SER A 9 -12.15 9.27 -5.40
N ILE A 10 -10.99 8.63 -5.48
CA ILE A 10 -10.02 8.77 -6.58
C ILE A 10 -9.84 7.40 -7.20
N PHE A 11 -9.95 7.35 -8.53
CA PHE A 11 -9.69 6.16 -9.34
C PHE A 11 -8.81 6.50 -10.54
N GLU A 12 -7.89 5.60 -10.88
CA GLU A 12 -7.21 5.58 -12.18
C GLU A 12 -8.19 5.05 -13.26
N ASP A 13 -7.85 5.23 -14.53
CA ASP A 13 -8.71 4.90 -15.68
C ASP A 13 -8.71 3.40 -16.04
N ASP A 14 -7.72 2.65 -15.56
CA ASP A 14 -7.51 1.23 -15.85
C ASP A 14 -8.02 0.28 -14.76
N VAL A 15 -8.86 0.78 -13.85
CA VAL A 15 -9.39 -0.03 -12.76
C VAL A 15 -10.58 -0.89 -13.18
N ILE A 16 -10.60 -2.13 -12.69
CA ILE A 16 -11.75 -3.02 -12.69
C ILE A 16 -12.37 -2.97 -11.29
N LEU A 17 -13.67 -2.73 -11.23
CA LEU A 17 -14.45 -2.69 -9.99
C LEU A 17 -15.13 -4.03 -9.72
N SER A 18 -15.33 -4.37 -8.45
CA SER A 18 -16.14 -5.51 -8.03
C SER A 18 -17.61 -5.33 -8.39
N GLU A 19 -18.35 -6.43 -8.45
CA GLU A 19 -19.79 -6.41 -8.78
C GLU A 19 -20.61 -5.56 -7.80
N ASP A 20 -20.20 -5.49 -6.54
CA ASP A 20 -20.85 -4.76 -5.45
C ASP A 20 -20.22 -3.38 -5.15
N ALA A 21 -19.30 -2.90 -5.98
CA ALA A 21 -18.57 -1.66 -5.73
C ALA A 21 -19.51 -0.44 -5.56
N GLU A 22 -20.67 -0.47 -6.20
CA GLU A 22 -21.69 0.59 -6.09
C GLU A 22 -22.09 0.88 -4.63
N TYR A 23 -22.08 -0.13 -3.75
CA TYR A 23 -22.42 0.04 -2.33
C TYR A 23 -21.48 1.04 -1.65
N PHE A 24 -20.21 1.05 -2.03
CA PHE A 24 -19.19 1.90 -1.41
C PHE A 24 -19.06 3.28 -2.08
N LEU A 25 -19.52 3.41 -3.33
CA LEU A 25 -19.30 4.59 -4.17
C LEU A 25 -20.52 5.49 -4.31
N ASN A 26 -21.74 4.93 -4.23
CA ASN A 26 -22.97 5.72 -4.35
C ASN A 26 -23.46 6.28 -3.01
N ASP A 27 -23.21 5.57 -1.90
CA ASP A 27 -23.55 6.01 -0.56
C ASP A 27 -22.32 5.96 0.35
N TYR A 28 -22.01 7.08 0.98
CA TYR A 28 -20.87 7.22 1.88
C TYR A 28 -21.29 7.23 3.36
N SER A 29 -22.55 6.87 3.65
CA SER A 29 -23.08 6.73 5.01
C SER A 29 -22.24 5.77 5.88
N TRP A 30 -21.61 4.77 5.24
CA TRP A 30 -20.70 3.81 5.88
C TRP A 30 -19.45 4.47 6.48
N ILE A 31 -19.07 5.65 5.99
CA ILE A 31 -17.97 6.47 6.52
C ILE A 31 -18.47 7.34 7.68
N SER A 32 -19.55 8.10 7.45
CA SER A 32 -20.06 9.11 8.38
C SER A 32 -20.77 8.53 9.61
N GLY A 33 -21.21 7.27 9.55
CA GLY A 33 -22.04 6.62 10.56
C GLY A 33 -21.37 6.24 11.90
N SER A 34 -20.28 6.91 12.32
CA SER A 34 -19.48 6.68 13.55
C SER A 34 -18.36 5.62 13.48
N MET A 35 -18.18 4.96 12.33
CA MET A 35 -17.23 3.84 12.19
C MET A 35 -15.79 4.30 12.00
N ILE A 36 -15.55 5.30 11.14
CA ILE A 36 -14.24 5.95 11.00
C ILE A 36 -14.33 7.28 11.76
N LYS A 37 -13.70 7.34 12.94
CA LYS A 37 -13.77 8.51 13.84
C LYS A 37 -12.65 9.52 13.60
N GLN A 38 -11.70 9.15 12.77
CA GLN A 38 -10.51 9.92 12.49
C GLN A 38 -10.84 10.97 11.44
N ASP A 39 -10.34 12.18 11.64
CA ASP A 39 -10.54 13.25 10.67
C ASP A 39 -9.66 13.08 9.43
N ASN A 40 -8.44 12.58 9.62
CA ASN A 40 -7.45 12.38 8.56
C ASN A 40 -7.35 10.90 8.22
N PHE A 41 -8.09 10.44 7.20
CA PHE A 41 -8.03 9.05 6.79
C PHE A 41 -8.03 8.87 5.28
N ILE A 42 -7.55 7.69 4.89
CA ILE A 42 -7.67 7.11 3.56
C ILE A 42 -8.23 5.70 3.74
N VAL A 43 -9.23 5.33 2.94
CA VAL A 43 -9.63 3.92 2.81
C VAL A 43 -9.26 3.46 1.41
N ARG A 44 -8.32 2.51 1.34
CA ARG A 44 -7.92 1.87 0.10
C ARG A 44 -8.98 0.89 -0.36
N PHE A 45 -9.31 0.99 -1.64
CA PHE A 45 -10.21 0.08 -2.34
C PHE A 45 -9.46 -0.94 -3.20
N GLU A 46 -8.23 -0.59 -3.59
CA GLU A 46 -7.37 -1.40 -4.44
C GLU A 46 -6.71 -2.57 -3.70
N THR A 47 -6.47 -3.68 -4.42
CA THR A 47 -5.44 -4.68 -4.09
C THR A 47 -4.46 -4.87 -5.23
N PHE A 48 -3.19 -5.10 -4.87
CA PHE A 48 -2.15 -5.50 -5.84
C PHE A 48 -1.89 -7.02 -5.81
N LEU A 49 -2.73 -7.80 -5.13
CA LEU A 49 -2.60 -9.25 -4.95
C LEU A 49 -1.22 -9.68 -4.42
N MET A 50 -0.61 -8.84 -3.60
CA MET A 50 0.67 -9.11 -2.95
C MET A 50 0.49 -9.35 -1.44
N PRO A 51 1.37 -10.12 -0.80
CA PRO A 51 1.31 -10.31 0.66
C PRO A 51 1.59 -9.00 1.40
N VAL A 52 0.70 -8.63 2.32
CA VAL A 52 0.81 -7.44 3.16
C VAL A 52 0.43 -7.73 4.60
N ILE A 53 0.93 -6.91 5.52
CA ILE A 53 0.53 -6.93 6.92
C ILE A 53 -0.58 -5.92 7.07
N SER A 54 -1.74 -6.41 7.49
CA SER A 54 -2.86 -5.57 7.88
C SER A 54 -3.51 -6.13 9.14
N GLU A 55 -4.06 -5.24 9.96
CA GLU A 55 -4.71 -5.60 11.21
C GLU A 55 -6.16 -5.17 11.15
N LYS A 56 -7.11 -6.05 11.46
CA LYS A 56 -8.53 -5.68 11.50
C LYS A 56 -8.74 -4.50 12.45
N ALA A 57 -9.38 -3.43 11.98
CA ALA A 57 -9.63 -2.26 12.80
C ALA A 57 -10.58 -2.62 13.96
N GLN A 58 -10.11 -2.42 15.19
CA GLN A 58 -10.90 -2.70 16.37
C GLN A 58 -12.10 -1.74 16.42
N ASN A 59 -13.28 -2.26 16.72
CA ASN A 59 -14.55 -1.52 16.81
C ASN A 59 -15.13 -1.03 15.46
N ILE A 60 -14.65 -1.55 14.33
CA ILE A 60 -15.28 -1.36 13.02
C ILE A 60 -15.88 -2.70 12.59
N ALA A 61 -17.21 -2.77 12.54
CA ALA A 61 -17.92 -3.94 12.02
C ALA A 61 -17.67 -4.10 10.51
N PRO A 62 -17.75 -5.32 9.96
CA PRO A 62 -17.72 -5.50 8.52
C PRO A 62 -18.83 -4.72 7.80
N ILE A 63 -18.51 -4.17 6.64
CA ILE A 63 -19.39 -3.34 5.81
C ILE A 63 -19.60 -4.10 4.50
N ASN A 64 -20.84 -4.44 4.18
CA ASN A 64 -21.18 -5.27 3.01
C ASN A 64 -20.33 -6.56 2.90
N GLY A 65 -20.10 -7.25 4.03
CA GLY A 65 -19.27 -8.46 4.08
C GLY A 65 -17.75 -8.22 4.08
N ARG A 66 -17.29 -6.97 3.96
CA ARG A 66 -15.86 -6.60 3.89
C ARG A 66 -15.37 -6.04 5.21
N ASN A 67 -14.17 -6.44 5.63
CA ASN A 67 -13.51 -5.88 6.80
C ASN A 67 -12.81 -4.57 6.46
N ILE A 68 -12.77 -3.66 7.44
CA ILE A 68 -11.87 -2.52 7.42
C ILE A 68 -10.63 -2.89 8.25
N CYS A 69 -9.47 -2.91 7.61
CA CYS A 69 -8.18 -3.21 8.23
C CYS A 69 -7.29 -1.97 8.25
N ILE A 70 -6.41 -1.84 9.23
CA ILE A 70 -5.33 -0.85 9.25
C ILE A 70 -4.14 -1.45 8.48
N LEU A 71 -3.65 -0.75 7.48
CA LEU A 71 -2.50 -1.19 6.70
C LEU A 71 -1.19 -0.93 7.48
N LYS A 72 -0.38 -1.98 7.70
CA LYS A 72 0.84 -1.91 8.53
C LYS A 72 2.14 -2.08 7.72
N SER A 73 2.04 -2.59 6.49
CA SER A 73 3.18 -2.70 5.58
C SER A 73 2.88 -2.08 4.23
N LYS A 74 3.95 -1.82 3.47
CA LYS A 74 3.84 -1.33 2.09
C LYS A 74 2.90 -2.22 1.27
N HIS A 75 1.97 -1.59 0.56
CA HIS A 75 1.11 -2.22 -0.43
C HIS A 75 1.16 -1.38 -1.70
N TYR A 76 1.48 -1.99 -2.83
CA TYR A 76 1.68 -1.27 -4.10
C TYR A 76 0.35 -0.75 -4.65
N GLY A 77 0.44 0.18 -5.59
CA GLY A 77 -0.73 0.80 -6.23
C GLY A 77 -1.29 1.99 -5.47
N THR A 78 -1.90 2.90 -6.23
CA THR A 78 -2.68 4.06 -5.78
C THR A 78 -3.97 4.21 -6.60
N ALA A 79 -4.40 3.14 -7.26
CA ALA A 79 -5.37 3.22 -8.35
C ALA A 79 -6.82 3.41 -7.86
N GLY A 80 -7.12 3.10 -6.59
CA GLY A 80 -8.48 3.23 -6.06
C GLY A 80 -8.51 3.44 -4.55
N TYR A 81 -9.00 4.60 -4.10
CA TYR A 81 -9.19 4.92 -2.68
C TYR A 81 -10.16 6.08 -2.46
N ILE A 82 -10.68 6.18 -1.24
CA ILE A 82 -11.37 7.38 -0.75
C ILE A 82 -10.51 8.09 0.30
N ILE A 83 -10.48 9.42 0.26
CA ILE A 83 -9.68 10.25 1.15
C ILE A 83 -10.52 11.37 1.75
N SER A 84 -10.34 11.64 3.05
CA SER A 84 -11.00 12.75 3.71
C SER A 84 -10.43 14.10 3.31
N LYS A 85 -11.25 15.16 3.32
CA LYS A 85 -10.81 16.53 3.05
C LYS A 85 -9.65 16.97 3.97
N ASN A 86 -9.68 16.54 5.24
CA ASN A 86 -8.62 16.88 6.19
C ASN A 86 -7.31 16.12 5.88
N ALA A 87 -7.39 14.86 5.45
CA ALA A 87 -6.22 14.14 4.95
C ALA A 87 -5.64 14.78 3.68
N ILE A 88 -6.46 15.24 2.73
CA ILE A 88 -5.99 15.99 1.55
C ILE A 88 -5.20 17.22 2.00
N ASN A 89 -5.78 18.04 2.88
CA ASN A 89 -5.11 19.25 3.38
C ASN A 89 -3.81 18.94 4.12
N TYR A 90 -3.80 17.86 4.91
CA TYR A 90 -2.62 17.38 5.61
C TYR A 90 -1.52 16.97 4.63
N LEU A 91 -1.83 16.10 3.66
CA LEU A 91 -0.89 15.65 2.63
C LEU A 91 -0.37 16.80 1.77
N LEU A 92 -1.22 17.74 1.36
CA LEU A 92 -0.80 18.90 0.58
C LEU A 92 0.21 19.76 1.32
N ARG A 93 0.05 19.97 2.63
CA ARG A 93 1.04 20.70 3.44
C ARG A 93 2.35 19.92 3.54
N LEU A 94 2.25 18.62 3.80
CA LEU A 94 3.42 17.74 3.94
C LEU A 94 4.23 17.72 2.64
N ILE A 95 3.59 17.45 1.50
CA ILE A 95 4.24 17.38 0.18
C ILE A 95 4.88 18.73 -0.19
N LYS A 96 4.21 19.86 0.08
CA LYS A 96 4.77 21.20 -0.16
C LYS A 96 5.99 21.53 0.70
N SER A 97 6.20 20.81 1.79
CA SER A 97 7.36 20.99 2.67
C SER A 97 8.51 20.03 2.36
N LEU A 98 8.35 19.11 1.39
CA LEU A 98 9.41 18.20 0.99
C LEU A 98 10.44 18.94 0.13
N GLU A 99 11.72 18.66 0.38
CA GLU A 99 12.82 19.06 -0.50
C GLU A 99 12.81 18.20 -1.78
N ALA A 100 13.43 18.71 -2.85
CA ALA A 100 13.39 18.08 -4.16
C ALA A 100 13.96 16.64 -4.15
N GLU A 101 14.96 16.35 -3.32
CA GLU A 101 15.57 15.01 -3.22
C GLU A 101 14.66 13.99 -2.52
N ASP A 102 13.70 14.46 -1.72
CA ASP A 102 12.77 13.62 -0.97
C ASP A 102 11.46 13.36 -1.71
N ILE A 103 11.22 14.05 -2.84
CA ILE A 103 10.04 13.83 -3.68
C ILE A 103 10.11 12.43 -4.29
N LYS A 104 9.13 11.61 -3.89
CA LYS A 104 8.93 10.25 -4.41
C LYS A 104 7.57 10.15 -5.11
N PRO A 105 7.35 9.09 -5.89
CA PRO A 105 6.02 8.75 -6.38
C PRO A 105 4.98 8.76 -5.24
N ILE A 106 3.76 9.24 -5.53
CA ILE A 106 2.75 9.49 -4.50
C ILE A 106 2.34 8.21 -3.75
N ASP A 107 2.34 7.06 -4.42
CA ASP A 107 2.12 5.74 -3.82
C ASP A 107 3.18 5.39 -2.77
N GLN A 108 4.43 5.75 -3.02
CA GLN A 108 5.53 5.55 -2.07
C GLN A 108 5.41 6.48 -0.86
N ILE A 109 4.91 7.69 -1.05
CA ILE A 109 4.70 8.62 0.06
C ILE A 109 3.56 8.09 0.93
N ILE A 110 2.37 7.90 0.35
CA ILE A 110 1.16 7.58 1.11
C ILE A 110 1.21 6.15 1.64
N PHE A 111 1.41 5.14 0.79
CA PHE A 111 1.23 3.73 1.15
C PHE A 111 2.53 2.99 1.47
N ASN A 112 3.56 3.75 1.86
CA ASN A 112 4.80 3.19 2.39
C ASN A 112 5.38 4.11 3.48
N GLN A 113 5.75 5.35 3.15
CA GLN A 113 6.40 6.24 4.12
C GLN A 113 5.46 6.70 5.24
N LEU A 114 4.20 7.00 4.93
CA LEU A 114 3.23 7.53 5.89
C LEU A 114 2.43 6.44 6.64
N LEU A 115 2.73 5.16 6.45
CA LEU A 115 2.04 4.07 7.16
C LEU A 115 2.21 4.14 8.69
N SER A 116 3.31 4.72 9.17
CA SER A 116 3.59 4.93 10.59
C SER A 116 3.20 6.32 11.08
N ASP A 117 2.60 7.17 10.24
CA ASP A 117 2.22 8.52 10.63
C ASP A 117 1.02 8.48 11.59
N GLN A 118 1.15 9.14 12.74
CA GLN A 118 0.08 9.19 13.74
C GLN A 118 -1.05 10.17 13.37
N ASN A 119 -0.82 11.03 12.38
CA ASN A 119 -1.77 12.05 11.92
C ASN A 119 -2.52 11.63 10.65
N LEU A 120 -2.22 10.46 10.07
CA LEU A 120 -2.87 9.95 8.88
C LEU A 120 -3.20 8.46 9.05
N PHE A 121 -4.48 8.12 9.02
CA PHE A 121 -4.95 6.76 9.19
C PHE A 121 -5.20 6.10 7.84
N ILE A 122 -4.44 5.05 7.54
CA ILE A 122 -4.55 4.33 6.27
C ILE A 122 -5.26 3.01 6.52
N TYR A 123 -6.51 2.97 6.09
CA TYR A 123 -7.35 1.78 6.11
C TYR A 123 -7.31 1.06 4.76
N GLN A 124 -7.63 -0.22 4.80
CA GLN A 124 -7.74 -1.11 3.67
C GLN A 124 -9.08 -1.85 3.78
N LEU A 125 -9.88 -1.77 2.71
CA LEU A 125 -11.05 -2.62 2.54
C LEU A 125 -10.59 -4.03 2.12
N SER A 126 -11.07 -5.06 2.81
CA SER A 126 -10.70 -6.45 2.56
C SER A 126 -11.91 -7.37 2.64
N PRO A 127 -12.31 -8.06 1.56
CA PRO A 127 -11.75 -8.01 0.20
C PRO A 127 -11.75 -6.61 -0.44
N ALA A 128 -10.82 -6.37 -1.36
CA ALA A 128 -10.72 -5.14 -2.14
C ALA A 128 -11.80 -5.08 -3.22
N ILE A 129 -12.34 -3.89 -3.50
CA ILE A 129 -13.40 -3.65 -4.51
C ILE A 129 -12.83 -3.16 -5.85
N CYS A 130 -11.51 -3.05 -5.95
CA CYS A 130 -10.83 -2.49 -7.11
C CYS A 130 -9.50 -3.21 -7.35
N ILE A 131 -9.14 -3.41 -8.62
CA ILE A 131 -7.83 -3.90 -9.07
C ILE A 131 -7.51 -3.28 -10.44
N GLN A 132 -6.25 -3.01 -10.74
CA GLN A 132 -5.87 -2.57 -12.08
C GLN A 132 -6.01 -3.72 -13.09
N GLU A 133 -6.49 -3.45 -14.31
CA GLU A 133 -6.69 -4.43 -15.38
C GLU A 133 -5.42 -5.24 -15.65
N LEU A 134 -4.28 -4.55 -15.74
CA LEU A 134 -2.97 -5.17 -15.94
C LEU A 134 -2.62 -6.13 -14.79
N GLN A 135 -3.00 -5.81 -13.55
CA GLN A 135 -2.68 -6.65 -12.40
C GLN A 135 -3.56 -7.90 -12.34
N LEU A 136 -4.81 -7.80 -12.81
CA LEU A 136 -5.74 -8.93 -12.90
C LEU A 136 -5.38 -9.86 -14.07
N ASN A 137 -5.21 -9.29 -15.27
CA ASN A 137 -5.08 -10.05 -16.52
C ASN A 137 -3.62 -10.36 -16.90
N LYS A 138 -2.64 -9.63 -16.34
CA LYS A 138 -1.19 -9.84 -16.53
C LYS A 138 -0.81 -9.94 -18.01
N GLU A 139 -0.40 -11.12 -18.48
CA GLU A 139 0.02 -11.35 -19.87
C GLU A 139 -1.15 -11.22 -20.87
N GLU A 140 -2.38 -11.40 -20.40
CA GLU A 140 -3.61 -11.25 -21.20
C GLU A 140 -4.20 -9.83 -21.12
N SER A 141 -3.47 -8.88 -20.51
CA SER A 141 -3.89 -7.48 -20.37
C SER A 141 -4.10 -6.81 -21.73
N SER A 142 -5.20 -6.09 -21.83
CA SER A 142 -5.54 -5.25 -22.97
C SER A 142 -5.07 -3.80 -22.81
N LEU A 143 -4.72 -3.39 -21.58
CA LEU A 143 -4.31 -2.03 -21.21
C LEU A 143 -2.82 -1.99 -20.81
N TYR A 144 -1.93 -1.98 -21.81
CA TYR A 144 -0.49 -1.87 -21.57
C TYR A 144 -0.08 -0.44 -21.18
N SER A 145 0.58 -0.30 -20.02
CA SER A 145 1.15 0.97 -19.59
C SER A 145 2.45 1.30 -20.33
N GLN A 146 2.57 2.54 -20.79
CA GLN A 146 3.77 3.07 -21.45
C GLN A 146 5.00 3.10 -20.52
N ILE A 147 4.80 3.04 -19.20
CA ILE A 147 5.87 3.15 -18.19
C ILE A 147 6.43 1.77 -17.83
N GLU A 148 5.76 0.68 -18.20
CA GLU A 148 6.19 -0.69 -17.86
C GLU A 148 7.53 -1.06 -18.48
N GLU A 149 7.80 -0.62 -19.72
CA GLU A 149 9.11 -0.84 -20.34
C GLU A 149 10.24 -0.23 -19.50
N ASP A 150 10.01 0.96 -18.93
CA ASP A 150 11.00 1.65 -18.11
C ASP A 150 11.12 1.03 -16.71
N ARG A 151 10.05 0.44 -16.17
CA ARG A 151 10.12 -0.38 -14.95
C ARG A 151 10.93 -1.65 -15.21
N ALA A 152 10.65 -2.39 -16.27
CA ALA A 152 11.37 -3.60 -16.64
C ALA A 152 12.87 -3.34 -16.82
N LYS A 153 13.26 -2.22 -17.45
CA LYS A 153 14.66 -1.79 -17.58
C LYS A 153 15.35 -1.54 -16.23
N ARG A 154 14.63 -1.06 -15.19
CA ARG A 154 15.18 -0.86 -13.83
C ARG A 154 15.37 -2.17 -13.06
N PHE A 155 14.58 -3.21 -13.35
CA PHE A 155 14.71 -4.53 -12.73
C PHE A 155 15.84 -5.39 -13.33
N ILE A 156 16.43 -4.98 -14.46
CA ILE A 156 17.65 -5.59 -14.99
C ILE A 156 18.79 -5.30 -14.00
N THR A 157 19.00 -6.24 -13.11
CA THR A 157 19.94 -6.19 -11.99
C THR A 157 21.31 -5.73 -12.44
N LYS A 158 21.84 -4.67 -11.80
CA LYS A 158 23.27 -4.35 -11.86
C LYS A 158 24.06 -5.65 -11.57
N PRO A 159 25.05 -6.02 -12.41
CA PRO A 159 25.82 -7.23 -12.20
C PRO A 159 26.45 -7.19 -10.80
N LYS A 160 26.22 -8.23 -10.00
CA LYS A 160 26.86 -8.36 -8.69
C LYS A 160 28.37 -8.41 -8.91
N GLU A 161 29.07 -7.38 -8.43
CA GLU A 161 30.53 -7.35 -8.44
C GLU A 161 31.08 -8.61 -7.75
N LYS A 162 32.03 -9.29 -8.40
CA LYS A 162 32.64 -10.49 -7.84
C LYS A 162 33.51 -10.08 -6.66
N MET A 163 33.09 -10.46 -5.45
CA MET A 163 33.85 -10.23 -4.23
C MET A 163 35.24 -10.88 -4.30
N SER A 164 36.26 -10.12 -3.91
CA SER A 164 37.63 -10.58 -3.65
C SER A 164 37.68 -11.73 -2.62
N ILE A 165 38.73 -12.56 -2.71
CA ILE A 165 38.99 -13.70 -1.81
C ILE A 165 39.08 -13.25 -0.34
N LEU A 166 39.75 -12.12 -0.07
CA LEU A 166 39.80 -11.52 1.28
C LEU A 166 38.41 -11.09 1.76
N GLY A 167 37.60 -10.57 0.84
CA GLY A 167 36.20 -10.24 1.10
C GLY A 167 35.38 -11.48 1.50
N LYS A 168 35.65 -12.65 0.93
CA LYS A 168 35.00 -13.91 1.32
C LYS A 168 35.37 -14.31 2.75
N ILE A 169 36.64 -14.23 3.12
CA ILE A 169 37.14 -14.59 4.46
C ILE A 169 36.58 -13.65 5.53
N LEU A 170 36.64 -12.34 5.31
CA LEU A 170 36.08 -11.35 6.23
C LEU A 170 34.57 -11.55 6.40
N LYS A 171 33.86 -11.91 5.33
CA LYS A 171 32.43 -12.19 5.38
C LYS A 171 32.11 -13.42 6.20
N GLU A 172 32.94 -14.47 6.21
CA GLU A 172 32.77 -15.64 7.09
C GLU A 172 33.02 -15.31 8.57
N LEU A 173 34.04 -14.49 8.86
CA LEU A 173 34.28 -14.02 10.23
C LEU A 173 33.12 -13.16 10.74
N ASP A 174 32.58 -12.29 9.88
CA ASP A 174 31.37 -11.53 10.18
C ASP A 174 30.14 -12.45 10.35
N ARG A 175 30.00 -13.50 9.53
CA ARG A 175 28.93 -14.50 9.67
C ARG A 175 28.96 -15.16 11.05
N TYR A 176 30.14 -15.51 11.55
CA TYR A 176 30.29 -16.15 12.85
C TYR A 176 29.98 -15.18 13.99
N LYS A 177 30.57 -13.97 13.97
CA LYS A 177 30.34 -12.95 15.00
C LYS A 177 28.87 -12.53 15.11
N ASN A 178 28.20 -12.39 13.97
CA ASN A 178 26.81 -11.94 13.92
C ASN A 178 25.80 -13.09 13.89
N ARG A 179 26.21 -14.34 14.16
CA ARG A 179 25.34 -15.52 14.01
C ARG A 179 24.06 -15.41 14.82
N ASP A 180 24.14 -15.03 16.09
CA ASP A 180 22.97 -14.94 16.97
C ASP A 180 22.09 -13.73 16.65
N LYS A 181 22.70 -12.60 16.24
CA LYS A 181 21.97 -11.45 15.70
C LYS A 181 21.18 -11.82 14.45
N ARG A 182 21.81 -12.55 13.51
CA ARG A 182 21.16 -13.04 12.28
C ARG A 182 20.08 -14.07 12.55
N LYS A 183 20.26 -14.93 13.57
CA LYS A 183 19.19 -15.84 14.01
C LYS A 183 17.98 -15.07 14.51
N LYS A 184 18.17 -14.05 15.36
CA LYS A 184 17.10 -13.17 15.84
C LYS A 184 16.40 -12.47 14.68
N GLN A 185 17.17 -11.82 13.80
CA GLN A 185 16.63 -11.18 12.59
C GLN A 185 15.83 -12.15 11.72
N ARG A 186 16.31 -13.38 11.55
CA ARG A 186 15.60 -14.41 10.77
C ARG A 186 14.31 -14.86 11.44
N ILE A 187 14.25 -14.91 12.77
CA ILE A 187 13.02 -15.19 13.51
C ILE A 187 12.03 -14.03 13.32
N GLU A 188 12.47 -12.79 13.49
CA GLU A 188 11.66 -11.59 13.25
C GLU A 188 11.14 -11.54 11.81
N GLU A 189 11.97 -11.84 10.82
CA GLU A 189 11.58 -11.94 9.41
C GLU A 189 10.51 -13.02 9.18
N ILE A 190 10.67 -14.20 9.79
CA ILE A 190 9.68 -15.30 9.69
C ILE A 190 8.37 -14.90 10.37
N GLU A 191 8.42 -14.29 11.54
CA GLU A 191 7.24 -13.79 12.25
C GLU A 191 6.50 -12.75 11.42
N LEU A 192 7.23 -11.83 10.79
CA LEU A 192 6.69 -10.82 9.89
C LEU A 192 6.06 -11.45 8.65
N GLU A 193 6.72 -12.46 8.06
CA GLU A 193 6.21 -13.19 6.89
C GLU A 193 4.92 -13.95 7.21
N ASN A 194 4.84 -14.56 8.40
CA ASN A 194 3.65 -15.30 8.86
C ASN A 194 2.45 -14.38 9.13
N GLN A 195 2.67 -13.08 9.34
CA GLN A 195 1.59 -12.09 9.50
C GLN A 195 1.07 -11.56 8.17
N LYS A 196 1.77 -11.83 7.05
CA LYS A 196 1.34 -11.34 5.75
C LYS A 196 0.16 -12.16 5.24
N SER A 197 -0.81 -11.47 4.68
CA SER A 197 -1.92 -12.05 3.93
C SER A 197 -2.11 -11.31 2.61
N ILE A 198 -2.70 -11.98 1.64
CA ILE A 198 -3.13 -11.33 0.41
C ILE A 198 -4.54 -10.79 0.65
N ILE A 199 -4.76 -9.53 0.29
CA ILE A 199 -6.11 -8.95 0.22
C ILE A 199 -6.72 -9.41 -1.11
N PRO A 200 -7.75 -10.26 -1.11
CA PRO A 200 -8.35 -10.72 -2.36
C PRO A 200 -9.12 -9.58 -3.05
N PHE A 201 -9.23 -9.67 -4.37
CA PHE A 201 -10.20 -8.89 -5.15
C PHE A 201 -11.45 -9.75 -5.31
N GLU A 202 -12.57 -9.24 -4.82
CA GLU A 202 -13.90 -9.86 -4.90
C GLU A 202 -14.90 -8.76 -5.20
#